data_AF-A0A377A4U9-F1
#
_entry.id   AF-A0A377A4U9-F1
#
_cell.length_a   1.000
_cell.length_b   1.000
_cell.length_c   1.000
_cell.angle_alpha   90.00
_cell.angle_beta   90.00
_cell.angle_gamma   90.00
#
_symmetry.space_group_name_H-M   'P 1'
#
loop_
_entity.id
_entity.type
_entity.pdbx_description
1 polymer ?
#
loop_
_entity_poly.entity_id
_entity_poly.type
_entity_poly.pdbx_seq_one_letter_code
_entity_poly.pdbx_strand_id
1 'polypeptide(L)'
;MTPAWKAVLGVLAWPDIASLPFTPDLAVLCTNASRNLALLEELGEKGCKTCIILSAPASQHEDLRACALRHNMRLLGPNSLGLLAPWQGLNASFSPVPIKRGKLAFISQSAAVSNTILDWAQQREMGLFLLYCARRQPGYRR
;
A
#
# COMPACT_ATOMS: atom_id res chain seq x y z
N MET A 1 -10.93 0.29 7.58
CA MET A 1 -11.92 1.31 7.98
C MET A 1 -12.61 0.88 9.27
N THR A 2 -12.77 1.80 10.22
CA THR A 2 -13.57 1.57 11.44
C THR A 2 -15.01 1.94 11.09
N PRO A 3 -16.00 1.05 11.23
CA PRO A 3 -17.39 1.23 10.73
C PRO A 3 -18.19 2.41 11.32
N ALA A 4 -17.59 3.24 12.17
CA ALA A 4 -18.28 4.24 12.97
C ALA A 4 -18.66 5.52 12.20
N TRP A 5 -18.00 5.79 11.06
CA TRP A 5 -18.11 7.08 10.38
C TRP A 5 -18.76 6.93 9.01
N LYS A 6 -19.71 7.82 8.69
CA LYS A 6 -20.37 7.89 7.37
C LYS A 6 -19.53 8.63 6.31
N ALA A 7 -18.57 9.45 6.75
CA ALA A 7 -17.65 10.17 5.87
C ALA A 7 -16.31 10.43 6.58
N VAL A 8 -15.22 10.49 5.81
CA VAL A 8 -13.85 10.79 6.28
C VAL A 8 -13.24 11.81 5.31
N LEU A 9 -12.76 12.94 5.84
CA LEU A 9 -12.17 14.03 5.03
C LEU A 9 -13.05 14.49 3.85
N GLY A 10 -14.37 14.52 4.03
CA GLY A 10 -15.33 14.91 2.99
C GLY A 10 -15.65 13.83 1.96
N VAL A 11 -15.10 12.61 2.10
CA VAL A 11 -15.37 11.45 1.24
C VAL A 11 -16.28 10.46 1.95
N LEU A 12 -17.28 9.92 1.25
CA LEU A 12 -18.18 8.90 1.80
C LEU A 12 -17.40 7.66 2.25
N ALA A 13 -17.73 7.17 3.43
CA ALA A 13 -17.15 5.95 3.99
C ALA A 13 -18.20 4.84 3.99
N TRP A 14 -17.76 3.63 3.64
CA TRP A 14 -18.60 2.44 3.56
C TRP A 14 -18.24 1.47 4.69
N PRO A 15 -19.23 0.76 5.26
CA PRO A 15 -19.02 -0.11 6.42
C PRO A 15 -18.19 -1.36 6.06
N ASP A 16 -18.32 -1.84 4.83
CA ASP A 16 -17.68 -3.04 4.30
C ASP A 16 -17.34 -2.89 2.81
N ILE A 17 -16.58 -3.86 2.30
CA ILE A 17 -16.13 -3.88 0.90
C ILE A 17 -17.31 -4.14 -0.04
N ALA A 18 -18.26 -4.99 0.36
CA ALA A 18 -19.43 -5.33 -0.44
C ALA A 18 -20.28 -4.10 -0.79
N SER A 19 -20.42 -3.17 0.16
CA SER A 19 -21.18 -1.93 0.03
C SER A 19 -20.55 -0.88 -0.89
N LEU A 20 -19.29 -1.06 -1.30
CA LEU A 20 -18.65 -0.12 -2.23
C LEU A 20 -19.42 -0.06 -3.58
N PRO A 21 -19.70 1.12 -4.13
CA PRO A 21 -20.48 1.25 -5.37
C PRO A 21 -19.73 0.79 -6.63
N PHE A 22 -18.40 0.64 -6.54
CA PHE A 22 -17.55 0.16 -7.62
C PHE A 22 -16.43 -0.72 -7.06
N THR A 23 -15.79 -1.48 -7.94
CA THR A 23 -14.60 -2.26 -7.62
C THR A 23 -13.36 -1.36 -7.63
N PRO A 24 -12.58 -1.28 -6.54
CA PRO A 24 -11.38 -0.46 -6.50
C PRO A 24 -10.26 -1.07 -7.38
N ASP A 25 -9.55 -0.23 -8.14
CA ASP A 25 -8.34 -0.65 -8.87
C ASP A 25 -7.14 -0.86 -7.93
N LEU A 26 -7.10 -0.08 -6.85
CA LEU A 26 -6.06 -0.09 -5.82
C LEU A 26 -6.70 0.02 -4.44
N ALA A 27 -6.45 -0.97 -3.58
CA ALA A 27 -6.81 -0.93 -2.17
C ALA A 27 -5.58 -0.72 -1.28
N VAL A 28 -5.73 0.03 -0.18
CA VAL A 28 -4.68 0.21 0.84
C VAL A 28 -5.22 -0.25 2.19
N LEU A 29 -4.66 -1.33 2.72
CA LEU A 29 -5.03 -1.89 4.02
C LEU A 29 -4.19 -1.27 5.13
N CYS A 30 -4.85 -0.36 5.86
CA CYS A 30 -4.36 0.27 7.09
C CYS A 30 -5.17 -0.22 8.31
N THR A 31 -5.42 -1.53 8.40
CA THR A 31 -6.25 -2.15 9.44
C THR A 31 -5.41 -2.93 10.45
N ASN A 32 -6.05 -3.40 11.53
CA ASN A 32 -5.43 -4.38 12.41
C ASN A 32 -5.06 -5.63 11.61
N ALA A 33 -3.86 -6.16 11.86
CA ALA A 33 -3.32 -7.35 11.20
C ALA A 33 -4.28 -8.55 11.17
N SER A 34 -5.08 -8.77 12.22
CA SER A 34 -6.02 -9.89 12.28
C SER A 34 -7.10 -9.83 11.18
N ARG A 35 -7.40 -8.64 10.65
CA ARG A 35 -8.42 -8.42 9.62
C ARG A 35 -7.89 -8.46 8.20
N ASN A 36 -6.57 -8.40 8.01
CA ASN A 36 -5.97 -8.21 6.69
C ASN A 36 -6.33 -9.34 5.71
N LEU A 37 -6.29 -10.60 6.15
CA LEU A 37 -6.57 -11.74 5.29
C LEU A 37 -8.03 -11.77 4.82
N ALA A 38 -8.98 -11.57 5.74
CA ALA A 38 -10.41 -11.53 5.40
C ALA A 38 -10.73 -10.39 4.42
N LEU A 39 -10.19 -9.19 4.68
CA LEU A 39 -10.38 -8.04 3.79
C LEU A 39 -9.72 -8.27 2.42
N LEU A 40 -8.57 -8.95 2.37
CA LEU A 40 -7.90 -9.27 1.11
C LEU A 40 -8.74 -10.25 0.26
N GLU A 41 -9.37 -11.23 0.91
CA GLU A 41 -10.28 -12.18 0.25
C GLU A 41 -11.51 -11.45 -0.32
N GLU A 42 -12.19 -10.62 0.49
CA GLU A 42 -13.34 -9.81 0.06
C GLU A 42 -12.98 -8.86 -1.11
N LEU A 43 -11.78 -8.26 -1.08
CA LEU A 43 -11.30 -7.43 -2.18
C LEU A 43 -11.04 -8.25 -3.45
N GLY A 44 -10.49 -9.45 -3.31
CA GLY A 44 -10.27 -10.39 -4.40
C GLY A 44 -11.58 -10.80 -5.06
N GLU A 45 -12.58 -11.19 -4.27
CA GLU A 45 -13.92 -11.56 -4.75
C GLU A 45 -14.62 -10.40 -5.48
N LYS A 46 -14.44 -9.16 -4.99
CA LYS A 46 -14.96 -7.97 -5.66
C LYS A 46 -14.23 -7.62 -6.97
N GLY A 47 -13.08 -8.23 -7.24
CA GLY A 47 -12.29 -8.05 -8.45
C GLY A 47 -11.18 -6.98 -8.35
N CYS A 48 -10.74 -6.63 -7.13
CA CYS A 48 -9.64 -5.71 -6.93
C CYS A 48 -8.33 -6.29 -7.48
N LYS A 49 -7.61 -5.52 -8.31
CA LYS A 49 -6.39 -6.00 -8.99
C LYS A 49 -5.11 -5.75 -8.20
N THR A 50 -5.13 -4.77 -7.30
CA THR A 50 -3.91 -4.30 -6.62
C THR A 50 -4.21 -3.97 -5.18
N CYS A 51 -3.42 -4.49 -4.24
CA CYS A 51 -3.57 -4.21 -2.83
C CYS A 51 -2.23 -3.86 -2.19
N ILE A 52 -2.19 -2.79 -1.40
CA ILE A 52 -1.06 -2.39 -0.56
C ILE A 52 -1.40 -2.75 0.87
N ILE A 53 -0.59 -3.60 1.50
CA ILE A 53 -0.70 -3.88 2.94
C ILE A 53 0.47 -3.18 3.63
N LEU A 54 0.15 -2.22 4.49
CA LEU A 54 1.18 -1.44 5.15
C LEU A 54 1.82 -2.21 6.31
N SER A 55 1.03 -2.93 7.11
CA SER A 55 1.50 -3.66 8.29
C SER A 55 0.84 -5.04 8.39
N ALA A 56 1.64 -6.09 8.56
CA ALA A 56 1.19 -7.43 8.91
C ALA A 56 2.29 -8.21 9.66
N PRO A 57 1.95 -9.14 10.55
CA PRO A 57 2.91 -10.02 11.20
C PRO A 57 3.53 -10.98 10.18
N ALA A 58 4.80 -11.35 10.40
CA ALA A 58 5.53 -12.25 9.53
C ALA A 58 4.82 -13.60 9.31
N SER A 59 4.11 -14.09 10.32
CA SER A 59 3.34 -15.34 10.26
C SER A 59 2.22 -15.33 9.22
N GLN A 60 1.68 -14.17 8.85
CA GLN A 60 0.59 -14.06 7.87
C GLN A 60 1.07 -13.86 6.43
N HIS A 61 2.38 -13.70 6.20
CA HIS A 61 2.89 -13.33 4.87
C HIS A 61 2.53 -14.36 3.79
N GLU A 62 2.68 -15.65 4.10
CA GLU A 62 2.39 -16.73 3.14
C GLU A 62 0.88 -16.82 2.85
N ASP A 63 0.03 -16.69 3.86
CA ASP A 63 -1.43 -16.72 3.68
C ASP A 63 -1.92 -15.55 2.83
N LEU A 64 -1.42 -14.34 3.09
CA LEU A 64 -1.75 -13.14 2.32
C LEU A 64 -1.26 -13.29 0.86
N ARG A 65 -0.07 -13.86 0.66
CA ARG A 65 0.47 -14.12 -0.67
C ARG A 65 -0.36 -15.16 -1.41
N ALA A 66 -0.71 -16.26 -0.75
CA ALA A 66 -1.55 -17.31 -1.33
C ALA A 66 -2.93 -16.77 -1.73
N CYS A 67 -3.56 -15.99 -0.85
CA CYS A 67 -4.83 -15.29 -1.13
C CYS A 67 -4.72 -14.37 -2.36
N ALA A 68 -3.69 -13.52 -2.41
CA ALA A 68 -3.47 -12.62 -3.54
C ALA A 68 -3.28 -13.40 -4.85
N LEU A 69 -2.54 -14.51 -4.83
CA LEU A 69 -2.34 -15.37 -6.00
C LEU A 69 -3.65 -16.03 -6.47
N ARG A 70 -4.50 -16.53 -5.56
CA ARG A 70 -5.80 -17.12 -5.90
C ARG A 70 -6.69 -16.16 -6.69
N HIS A 71 -6.69 -14.88 -6.29
CA HIS A 71 -7.49 -13.83 -6.91
C HIS A 71 -6.78 -13.07 -8.03
N ASN A 72 -5.61 -13.53 -8.46
CA ASN A 72 -4.76 -12.86 -9.46
C ASN A 72 -4.49 -11.37 -9.13
N MET A 73 -4.36 -11.07 -7.84
CA MET A 73 -4.17 -9.73 -7.31
C MET A 73 -2.69 -9.47 -7.02
N ARG A 74 -2.21 -8.27 -7.37
CA ARG A 74 -0.86 -7.83 -7.06
C ARG A 74 -0.80 -7.28 -5.65
N LEU A 75 0.02 -7.94 -4.80
CA LEU A 75 0.20 -7.54 -3.41
C LEU A 75 1.51 -6.75 -3.24
N LEU A 76 1.39 -5.54 -2.68
CA LEU A 76 2.51 -4.69 -2.27
C LEU A 76 2.64 -4.73 -0.75
N GLY A 77 3.83 -5.06 -0.25
CA GLY A 77 4.04 -5.35 1.17
C GLY A 77 3.80 -6.83 1.50
N PRO A 78 3.56 -7.20 2.77
CA PRO A 78 3.36 -6.33 3.94
C PRO A 78 4.64 -5.68 4.50
N ASN A 79 4.49 -4.80 5.50
CA ASN A 79 5.58 -4.07 6.19
C ASN A 79 6.38 -3.14 5.27
N SER A 80 5.66 -2.41 4.43
CA SER A 80 6.21 -1.41 3.51
C SER A 80 6.01 0.01 4.05
N LEU A 81 6.84 0.95 3.60
CA LEU A 81 6.54 2.39 3.77
C LEU A 81 5.27 2.77 2.97
N GLY A 82 4.98 2.03 1.90
CA GLY A 82 3.91 2.26 0.94
C GLY A 82 4.46 2.67 -0.43
N LEU A 83 3.64 3.41 -1.17
CA LEU A 83 3.92 3.83 -2.54
C LEU A 83 3.69 5.33 -2.70
N LEU A 84 4.65 6.04 -3.27
CA LEU A 84 4.48 7.42 -3.71
C LEU A 84 4.67 7.50 -5.22
N ALA A 85 3.69 8.05 -5.92
CA ALA A 85 3.71 8.30 -7.35
C ALA A 85 3.27 9.76 -7.62
N PRO A 86 4.17 10.75 -7.43
CA PRO A 86 3.85 12.17 -7.59
C PRO A 86 3.34 12.54 -8.98
N TRP A 87 3.79 11.83 -10.03
CA TRP A 87 3.31 12.01 -11.41
C TRP A 87 1.81 11.74 -11.58
N GLN A 88 1.23 10.90 -10.73
CA GLN A 88 -0.23 10.65 -10.63
C GLN A 88 -0.89 11.43 -9.48
N GLY A 89 -0.12 12.18 -8.69
CA GLY A 89 -0.63 12.81 -7.46
C GLY A 89 -0.97 11.82 -6.35
N LEU A 90 -0.45 10.58 -6.42
CA LEU A 90 -0.75 9.52 -5.47
C LEU A 90 0.30 9.47 -4.35
N ASN A 91 -0.16 9.58 -3.10
CA ASN A 91 0.60 9.22 -1.90
C ASN A 91 -0.18 8.15 -1.12
N ALA A 92 0.23 6.89 -1.28
CA ALA A 92 -0.29 5.74 -0.55
C ALA A 92 0.80 5.20 0.39
N SER A 93 1.35 6.08 1.23
CA SER A 93 2.45 5.77 2.15
C SER A 93 2.24 6.39 3.53
N PHE A 94 3.04 5.98 4.51
CA PHE A 94 3.13 6.65 5.81
C PHE A 94 3.97 7.93 5.79
N SER A 95 4.48 8.36 4.63
CA SER A 95 5.28 9.58 4.55
C SER A 95 4.39 10.82 4.70
N PRO A 96 4.68 11.70 5.69
CA PRO A 96 3.95 12.95 5.87
C PRO A 96 4.33 14.02 4.82
N VAL A 97 5.34 13.76 3.99
CA VAL A 97 5.95 14.78 3.13
C VAL A 97 5.40 14.68 1.69
N PRO A 98 4.89 15.78 1.13
CA PRO A 98 4.59 15.85 -0.30
C PRO A 98 5.89 15.91 -1.12
N ILE A 99 6.06 14.97 -2.04
CA ILE A 99 7.25 14.90 -2.90
C ILE A 99 7.01 15.68 -4.20
N LYS A 100 7.99 16.47 -4.63
CA LYS A 100 7.95 17.16 -5.93
C LYS A 100 7.99 16.14 -7.07
N ARG A 101 7.30 16.41 -8.17
CA ARG A 101 7.40 15.58 -9.38
C ARG A 101 8.82 15.65 -9.94
N GLY A 102 9.40 14.51 -10.26
CA GLY A 102 10.67 14.43 -10.98
C GLY A 102 10.77 13.18 -11.83
N LYS A 103 12.00 12.88 -12.30
CA LYS A 103 12.26 11.80 -13.26
C LYS A 103 12.96 10.58 -12.63
N LEU A 104 13.26 10.62 -11.33
CA LEU A 104 14.00 9.57 -10.65
C LEU A 104 13.05 8.58 -9.97
N ALA A 105 13.13 7.30 -10.33
CA ALA A 105 12.47 6.22 -9.60
C ALA A 105 13.43 5.64 -8.56
N PHE A 106 12.98 5.53 -7.32
CA PHE A 106 13.73 4.93 -6.22
C PHE A 106 12.96 3.74 -5.64
N ILE A 107 13.61 2.58 -5.62
CA ILE A 107 13.07 1.35 -5.06
C ILE A 107 14.07 0.85 -4.03
N SER A 108 13.61 0.63 -2.81
CA SER A 108 14.45 0.15 -1.71
C SER A 108 13.75 -0.98 -0.97
N GLN A 109 14.52 -1.79 -0.26
CA GLN A 109 13.99 -2.81 0.64
C GLN A 109 14.07 -2.44 2.12
N SER A 110 14.64 -1.26 2.40
CA SER A 110 14.81 -0.72 3.74
C SER A 110 13.96 0.54 3.89
N ALA A 111 13.04 0.50 4.85
CA ALA A 111 12.21 1.65 5.19
C ALA A 111 13.08 2.81 5.71
N ALA A 112 14.10 2.51 6.50
CA ALA A 112 15.05 3.49 7.02
C ALA A 112 15.79 4.20 5.87
N VAL A 113 16.35 3.44 4.93
CA VAL A 113 17.04 4.02 3.75
C VAL A 113 16.07 4.81 2.89
N SER A 114 14.84 4.33 2.71
CA SER A 114 13.81 5.03 1.94
C SER A 114 13.47 6.39 2.55
N ASN A 115 13.33 6.46 3.87
CA ASN A 115 13.10 7.72 4.59
C ASN A 115 14.31 8.66 4.48
N THR A 116 15.54 8.16 4.67
CA THR A 116 16.73 8.99 4.51
C THR A 116 16.86 9.58 3.10
N ILE A 117 16.57 8.78 2.07
CA ILE A 117 16.60 9.25 0.68
C ILE A 117 15.46 10.24 0.40
N LEU A 118 14.29 10.01 0.98
CA LEU A 118 13.17 10.95 0.91
C LEU A 118 13.56 12.30 1.52
N ASP A 119 14.10 12.31 2.75
CA ASP A 119 14.51 13.51 3.45
C ASP A 119 15.60 14.27 2.67
N TRP A 120 16.60 13.55 2.16
CA TRP A 120 17.66 14.11 1.34
C TRP A 120 17.14 14.69 0.01
N ALA A 121 16.21 14.01 -0.65
CA ALA A 121 15.59 14.49 -1.88
C ALA A 121 14.77 15.76 -1.63
N GLN A 122 14.05 15.82 -0.51
CA GLN A 122 13.31 17.02 -0.11
C GLN A 122 14.25 18.21 0.13
N GLN A 123 15.34 18.01 0.88
CA GLN A 123 16.34 19.06 1.16
C GLN A 123 16.99 19.62 -0.11
N ARG A 124 17.15 18.79 -1.14
CA ARG A 124 17.74 19.18 -2.43
C ARG A 124 16.72 19.58 -3.49
N GLU A 125 15.45 19.70 -3.11
CA GLU A 125 14.33 19.94 -4.02
C GLU A 125 14.24 18.98 -5.21
N MET A 126 14.81 17.79 -5.08
CA MET A 126 14.81 16.82 -6.16
C MET A 126 13.50 16.06 -6.17
N GLY A 127 12.81 16.12 -7.31
CA GLY A 127 11.58 15.37 -7.49
C GLY A 127 11.81 13.88 -7.70
N LEU A 128 10.93 13.05 -7.14
CA LEU A 128 10.87 11.62 -7.42
C LEU A 128 9.68 11.33 -8.36
N PHE A 129 9.89 10.38 -9.26
CA PHE A 129 8.85 9.78 -10.07
C PHE A 129 8.13 8.67 -9.28
N LEU A 130 8.88 7.85 -8.55
CA LEU A 130 8.35 6.72 -7.79
C LEU A 130 9.22 6.50 -6.55
N LEU A 131 8.59 6.34 -5.38
CA LEU A 131 9.25 5.81 -4.19
C LEU A 131 8.51 4.57 -3.72
N TYR A 132 9.22 3.44 -3.64
CA TYR A 132 8.68 2.18 -3.14
C TYR A 132 9.64 1.51 -2.15
N CYS A 133 9.10 1.04 -1.03
CA CYS A 133 9.84 0.26 -0.03
C CYS A 133 9.28 -1.17 0.10
N ALA A 134 9.97 -2.18 -0.43
CA ALA A 134 9.59 -3.60 -0.31
C ALA A 134 10.42 -4.32 0.75
N ARG A 135 9.90 -4.65 1.94
CA ARG A 135 10.71 -5.43 2.88
C ARG A 135 10.99 -6.82 2.27
N ARG A 136 12.23 -7.31 2.40
CA ARG A 136 12.66 -8.62 1.89
C ARG A 136 11.79 -9.73 2.49
N GLN A 137 11.08 -10.47 1.63
CA GLN A 137 10.46 -11.74 2.03
C GLN A 137 11.53 -12.85 1.96
N PRO A 138 11.76 -13.63 3.04
CA PRO A 138 12.66 -14.76 2.99
C PRO A 138 12.02 -15.85 2.10
N GLY A 139 12.57 -16.09 0.90
CA GLY A 139 12.07 -17.16 0.02
C GLY A 139 12.16 -16.90 -1.49
N TYR A 140 12.51 -15.69 -1.95
CA TYR A 140 12.63 -15.42 -3.38
C TYR A 140 14.02 -15.82 -3.93
N ARG A 141 14.15 -17.04 -4.48
CA ARG A 141 15.14 -17.35 -5.52
C ARG A 141 14.51 -17.06 -6.88
N ARG A 142 15.30 -16.42 -7.75
CA ARG A 142 14.96 -16.09 -9.15
C ARG A 142 14.66 -17.34 -9.96
#